data_AF-S4PYI5-F1
#
_entry.id   AF-S4PYI5-F1
#
_cell.length_a   1.000
_cell.length_b   1.000
_cell.length_c   1.000
_cell.angle_alpha   90.00
_cell.angle_beta   90.00
_cell.angle_gamma   90.00
#
_symmetry.space_group_name_H-M   'P 1'
#
loop_
_entity.id
_entity.type
_entity.pdbx_description
1 polymer ?
#
loop_
_entity_poly.entity_id
_entity_poly.type
_entity_poly.pdbx_seq_one_letter_code
_entity_poly.pdbx_strand_id
1 'polypeptide(L)' 'TRFRQIRPDEVQTTVSYKRPEDGRRSNFLEYKVGQRITVLARESATKSAMWYGVLPGGACGFFDPNHTKPYVSIERGAFV' A
#
# COMPACT_ATOMS: atom_id res chain seq x y z
N THR A 1 8.73 -6.51 29.74
CA THR A 1 9.13 -6.62 28.32
C THR A 1 8.39 -5.53 27.54
N ARG A 2 9.09 -4.53 26.99
CA ARG A 2 8.45 -3.40 26.31
C ARG A 2 8.01 -3.87 24.91
N PHE A 3 6.70 -4.00 24.67
CA PHE A 3 6.18 -4.25 23.31
C PHE A 3 6.58 -3.05 22.45
N ARG A 4 7.59 -3.22 21.58
CA ARG A 4 7.85 -2.27 20.50
C ARG A 4 6.62 -2.35 19.59
N GLN A 5 5.88 -1.25 19.50
CA GLN A 5 4.70 -1.13 18.66
C GLN A 5 5.10 -1.52 17.23
N ILE A 6 4.65 -2.70 16.75
CA ILE A 6 4.82 -3.10 15.36
C ILE A 6 3.88 -2.20 14.57
N ARG A 7 4.42 -1.13 13.99
CA ARG A 7 3.65 -0.28 13.09
C ARG A 7 3.67 -0.94 11.71
N PRO A 8 2.52 -1.14 11.08
CA PRO A 8 2.50 -1.66 9.73
C PRO A 8 3.14 -0.66 8.77
N ASP A 9 3.82 -1.17 7.75
CA ASP A 9 4.42 -0.33 6.72
C ASP A 9 3.32 0.31 5.88
N GLU A 10 3.41 1.62 5.68
CA GLU A 10 2.45 2.38 4.88
C GLU A 10 3.15 3.13 3.76
N VAL A 11 2.49 3.18 2.62
CA VAL A 11 2.92 3.92 1.45
C VAL A 11 1.81 4.80 0.93
N GLN A 12 2.18 5.90 0.28
CA GLN A 12 1.24 6.81 -0.38
C GLN A 12 1.37 6.66 -1.89
N THR A 13 0.24 6.52 -2.59
CA THR A 13 0.20 6.41 -4.04
C THR A 13 0.61 7.73 -4.70
N THR A 14 1.46 7.66 -5.71
CA THR A 14 1.94 8.81 -6.51
C THR A 14 1.16 8.97 -7.81
N VAL A 15 0.43 7.93 -8.23
CA VAL A 15 -0.44 7.91 -9.42
C VAL A 15 -1.76 7.22 -9.10
N SER A 16 -2.74 7.37 -10.00
CA SER A 16 -3.99 6.62 -9.95
C SER A 16 -3.90 5.39 -10.87
N TYR A 17 -4.47 4.28 -10.44
CA TYR A 17 -4.59 3.07 -11.24
C TYR A 17 -6.04 2.61 -11.23
N LYS A 18 -6.66 2.51 -12.41
CA LYS A 18 -7.98 1.90 -12.61
C LYS A 18 -7.78 0.48 -13.13
N ARG A 19 -8.51 -0.49 -12.57
CA ARG A 19 -8.44 -1.86 -13.07
C ARG A 19 -9.02 -1.92 -14.50
N PRO A 20 -8.40 -2.67 -15.43
CA PRO A 20 -9.01 -2.96 -16.73
C PRO A 20 -10.37 -3.65 -16.56
N GLU A 21 -11.38 -3.26 -17.36
CA GLU A 21 -12.76 -3.79 -17.29
C GLU A 21 -12.91 -5.21 -17.86
N ASP A 22 -11.84 -5.78 -18.40
CA ASP A 22 -11.83 -7.05 -19.15
C ASP A 22 -12.02 -8.30 -18.28
N GLY A 23 -13.04 -8.35 -17.43
CA GLY A 23 -13.69 -9.55 -16.85
C GLY A 23 -12.85 -10.55 -16.05
N ARG A 24 -11.52 -10.51 -16.16
CA ARG A 24 -10.57 -11.29 -15.41
C ARG A 24 -10.57 -10.70 -14.02
N ARG A 25 -10.89 -11.54 -13.04
CA ARG A 25 -10.68 -11.26 -11.62
C ARG A 25 -9.17 -11.08 -11.39
N SER A 26 -8.66 -9.92 -11.77
CA SER A 26 -7.30 -9.56 -11.45
C SER A 26 -7.32 -9.15 -9.99
N ASN A 27 -6.48 -9.77 -9.17
CA ASN A 27 -6.32 -9.41 -7.77
C ASN A 27 -5.63 -8.04 -7.60
N PHE A 28 -5.62 -7.16 -8.61
CA PHE A 28 -5.00 -5.84 -8.57
C PHE A 28 -5.84 -4.86 -7.75
N LEU A 29 -5.18 -4.10 -6.89
CA LEU A 29 -5.78 -3.05 -6.09
C LEU A 29 -6.00 -1.82 -6.97
N GLU A 30 -7.25 -1.35 -7.06
CA GLU A 30 -7.57 -0.05 -7.64
C GLU A 30 -7.32 1.06 -6.60
N TYR A 31 -6.70 2.16 -7.00
CA TYR A 31 -6.38 3.27 -6.10
C TYR A 31 -6.29 4.59 -6.85
N LYS A 32 -6.51 5.68 -6.11
CA LYS A 32 -6.33 7.06 -6.57
C LYS A 32 -5.03 7.62 -6.02
N VAL A 33 -4.44 8.58 -6.74
CA VAL A 33 -3.28 9.35 -6.28
C VAL A 33 -3.52 9.93 -4.87
N GLY A 34 -2.50 9.88 -4.02
CA GLY A 34 -2.53 10.39 -2.66
C GLY A 34 -3.16 9.46 -1.61
N GLN A 35 -3.78 8.35 -2.00
CA GLN A 35 -4.29 7.36 -1.07
C GLN A 35 -3.17 6.62 -0.34
N ARG A 36 -3.44 6.22 0.90
CA ARG A 36 -2.54 5.42 1.72
C ARG A 36 -2.86 3.95 1.54
N ILE A 37 -1.83 3.13 1.37
CA ILE A 37 -1.93 1.67 1.31
C ILE A 37 -1.10 1.11 2.46
N THR A 38 -1.70 0.23 3.26
CA THR A 38 -0.98 -0.58 4.23
C THR A 38 -0.40 -1.80 3.51
N VAL A 39 0.91 -1.97 3.57
CA VAL A 39 1.63 -3.07 2.90
C VAL A 39 1.49 -4.34 3.75
N LEU A 40 0.91 -5.38 3.15
CA LEU A 40 0.70 -6.69 3.78
C LEU A 40 1.73 -7.72 3.33
N ALA A 41 2.19 -7.65 2.07
CA ALA A 41 3.24 -8.53 1.54
C ALA A 41 4.07 -7.82 0.46
N ARG A 42 5.37 -8.10 0.40
CA ARG A 42 6.31 -7.57 -0.61
C ARG A 42 6.72 -8.67 -1.60
N GLU A 43 7.51 -8.32 -2.60
CA GLU A 43 8.02 -9.22 -3.65
C GLU A 43 8.57 -10.56 -3.14
N SER A 44 9.33 -10.53 -2.03
CA SER A 44 9.87 -11.75 -1.39
C SER A 44 8.78 -12.74 -0.96
N ALA A 45 7.57 -12.26 -0.68
CA ALA A 45 6.41 -13.06 -0.30
C ALA A 45 5.45 -13.34 -1.47
N THR A 46 5.40 -12.47 -2.49
CA THR A 46 4.46 -12.59 -3.61
C THR A 46 5.04 -13.29 -4.85
N LYS A 47 6.36 -13.52 -4.91
CA LYS A 47 7.09 -14.03 -6.09
C LYS A 47 6.82 -13.22 -7.36
N SER A 48 6.47 -11.94 -7.19
CA SER A 48 6.11 -10.99 -8.24
C SER A 48 6.69 -9.63 -7.86
N ALA A 49 7.05 -8.81 -8.85
CA ALA A 49 7.47 -7.42 -8.62
C ALA A 49 6.37 -6.56 -7.95
N MET A 50 5.15 -7.09 -7.84
CA MET A 50 4.01 -6.47 -7.19
C MET A 50 3.97 -6.72 -5.68
N TRP A 51 3.54 -5.72 -4.93
CA TRP A 51 3.25 -5.83 -3.50
C TRP A 51 1.77 -6.08 -3.27
N TYR A 52 1.40 -6.66 -2.13
CA TYR A 52 0.01 -6.83 -1.71
C TYR A 52 -0.30 -5.87 -0.57
N GLY A 53 -1.43 -5.18 -0.64
CA GLY A 53 -1.80 -4.19 0.36
C GLY A 53 -3.30 -4.00 0.49
N VAL A 54 -3.67 -3.12 1.43
CA VAL A 54 -5.05 -2.81 1.76
C VAL A 54 -5.25 -1.29 1.90
N LEU A 55 -6.37 -0.79 1.36
CA LEU A 55 -6.82 0.59 1.51
C LEU A 55 -7.63 0.78 2.80
N PRO A 56 -7.79 2.02 3.29
CA PRO A 56 -8.63 2.34 4.46
C PRO A 56 -10.10 1.91 4.37
N GLY A 57 -10.59 1.51 3.19
CA GLY A 57 -11.94 0.95 3.00
C GLY A 57 -12.01 -0.58 2.99
N GLY A 58 -10.91 -1.28 3.30
CA GLY A 58 -10.85 -2.75 3.32
C GLY A 58 -10.59 -3.41 1.96
N ALA A 59 -10.62 -2.64 0.86
CA ALA A 59 -10.23 -3.15 -0.45
C ALA A 59 -8.74 -3.56 -0.44
N CYS A 60 -8.46 -4.79 -0.84
CA CYS A 60 -7.11 -5.35 -0.86
C CYS A 60 -6.76 -5.94 -2.23
N GLY A 61 -5.47 -5.99 -2.52
CA GLY A 61 -4.98 -6.46 -3.81
C GLY A 61 -3.50 -6.16 -4.05
N PHE A 62 -3.03 -6.60 -5.21
CA PHE A 62 -1.70 -6.35 -5.72
C PHE A 62 -1.57 -4.94 -6.30
N PHE A 63 -0.48 -4.25 -5.99
CA PHE A 63 -0.16 -2.94 -6.55
C PHE A 63 1.33 -2.86 -6.89
N ASP A 64 1.67 -1.96 -7.80
CA ASP A 64 3.06 -1.72 -8.20
C ASP A 64 3.73 -0.81 -7.16
N PRO A 65 4.81 -1.25 -6.49
CA PRO A 65 5.52 -0.41 -5.53
C PRO A 65 6.08 0.87 -6.14
N ASN A 66 6.37 0.91 -7.44
CA ASN A 66 6.86 2.10 -8.15
C ASN A 66 5.80 3.21 -8.25
N HIS A 67 4.52 2.86 -8.04
CA HIS A 67 3.42 3.83 -7.97
C HIS A 67 3.24 4.41 -6.56
N THR A 68 4.23 4.22 -5.69
CA THR A 68 4.13 4.61 -4.29
C THR A 68 5.40 5.27 -3.76
N LYS A 69 5.25 6.03 -2.69
CA LYS A 69 6.35 6.58 -1.89
C LYS A 69 6.12 6.24 -0.41
N PRO A 70 7.18 6.15 0.42
CA PRO A 70 7.01 5.95 1.85
C PRO A 70 6.07 6.99 2.46
N TYR A 71 5.09 6.55 3.26
CA TYR A 71 4.23 7.46 3.98
C TYR A 71 4.87 7.84 5.33
N VAL A 72 5.09 9.15 5.53
CA VAL A 72 5.57 9.70 6.79
C VAL A 72 4.42 10.46 7.44
N SER A 73 3.93 9.97 8.58
CA SER A 73 2.89 10.65 9.35
C SER A 73 3.43 11.98 9.90
N ILE A 74 2.78 13.10 9.58
CA ILE A 74 3.17 14.46 10.03
C ILE A 74 3.13 14.61 11.56
N GLU A 75 2.45 13.73 12.29
CA GLU A 75 2.54 13.66 13.78
C GLU A 75 3.98 13.44 14.32
N ARG A 76 4.96 13.16 13.45
CA ARG A 76 6.39 13.11 13.78
C ARG A 76 7.17 14.42 13.59
N GLY A 77 6.49 15.55 13.40
CA GLY A 77 7.12 16.88 13.41
C GLY A 77 7.04 17.63 14.73
N ALA A 78 6.29 17.13 15.73
CA ALA A 78 6.00 17.83 16.98
C ALA A 78 6.67 17.19 18.20
N PHE A 79 7.96 16.87 18.10
CA PHE A 79 8.84 16.78 19.27
C PHE A 79 10.13 17.51 18.91
N VAL A 80 10.16 18.79 19.27
CA VAL A 80 11.37 19.62 19.37
C VAL A 80 12.16 19.15 20.59
#